data_AF-A0A6F9XJD8-F1
#
_entry.id   AF-A0A6F9XJD8-F1
#
_cell.length_a   1.000
_cell.length_b   1.000
_cell.length_c   1.000
_cell.angle_alpha   90.00
_cell.angle_beta   90.00
_cell.angle_gamma   90.00
#
_symmetry.space_group_name_H-M   'P 1'
#
loop_
_entity.id
_entity.type
_entity.pdbx_description
1 polymer ?
#
loop_
_entity_poly.entity_id
_entity_poly.type
_entity_poly.pdbx_seq_one_letter_code
_entity_poly.pdbx_strand_id
1 'polypeptide(L)' 'MGYDKKKNNLRKLRTERGLTQQQLADKIGMSRVQVADMERGHKSITTETAWELADYFMVSIDYLLGRAEYKEISYGKN' A
#
# COMPACT_ATOMS: atom_id res chain seq x y z
N MET A 1 -10.92 9.04 20.90
CA MET A 1 -9.85 8.08 20.58
C MET A 1 -9.31 8.44 19.20
N GLY A 2 -8.32 9.32 19.14
CA GLY A 2 -7.73 9.72 17.86
C GLY A 2 -6.91 8.56 17.31
N TYR A 3 -7.39 7.90 16.26
CA TYR A 3 -6.54 6.97 15.51
C TYR A 3 -5.40 7.81 14.94
N ASP A 4 -4.20 7.62 15.49
CA ASP A 4 -2.98 8.19 14.98
C ASP A 4 -2.86 7.81 13.50
N LYS A 5 -2.94 8.81 12.63
CA LYS A 5 -3.21 8.66 11.21
C LYS A 5 -1.94 8.12 10.55
N LYS A 6 -1.73 6.79 10.62
CA LYS A 6 -0.54 6.14 10.08
C LYS A 6 -0.43 6.44 8.58
N LYS A 7 0.53 7.30 8.26
CA LYS A 7 0.87 7.71 6.90
C LYS A 7 1.53 6.53 6.20
N ASN A 8 0.85 5.97 5.20
CA ASN A 8 1.41 4.95 4.31
C ASN A 8 1.64 5.53 2.91
N ASN A 9 2.38 4.80 2.07
CA ASN A 9 2.73 5.21 0.72
C ASN A 9 1.76 4.68 -0.35
N LEU A 10 0.65 4.04 0.03
CA LEU A 10 -0.28 3.40 -0.93
C LEU A 10 -0.81 4.38 -1.97
N ARG A 11 -1.29 5.55 -1.52
CA ARG A 11 -1.81 6.58 -2.43
C ARG A 11 -0.73 7.05 -3.41
N LYS A 12 0.48 7.28 -2.92
CA LYS A 12 1.62 7.72 -3.73
C LYS A 12 1.95 6.67 -4.81
N LEU A 13 2.14 5.41 -4.41
CA LEU A 13 2.45 4.30 -5.31
C LEU A 13 1.36 4.10 -6.37
N ARG A 14 0.08 4.21 -5.97
CA ARG A 14 -1.04 4.13 -6.90
C ARG A 14 -1.00 5.25 -7.94
N THR A 15 -0.80 6.50 -7.49
CA THR A 15 -0.77 7.66 -8.40
C THR A 15 0.46 7.67 -9.31
N GLU A 16 1.61 7.19 -8.84
CA GLU A 16 2.82 7.03 -9.67
C GLU A 16 2.60 6.04 -10.83
N ARG A 17 1.74 5.03 -10.63
CA ARG A 17 1.32 4.11 -11.68
C ARG A 17 0.14 4.62 -12.53
N GLY A 18 -0.35 5.84 -12.30
CA GLY A 18 -1.46 6.42 -13.05
C GLY A 18 -2.82 5.74 -12.79
N LEU A 19 -2.96 4.99 -11.69
CA LEU A 19 -4.16 4.21 -11.41
C LEU A 19 -5.19 5.01 -10.62
N THR A 20 -6.46 4.83 -10.93
CA THR A 20 -7.59 5.23 -10.06
C THR A 20 -7.72 4.25 -8.88
N GLN A 21 -8.43 4.66 -7.82
CA GLN A 21 -8.71 3.76 -6.68
C GLN A 21 -9.48 2.50 -7.11
N GLN A 22 -10.40 2.63 -8.08
CA GLN A 22 -11.16 1.50 -8.62
C GLN A 22 -10.23 0.53 -9.37
N GLN A 23 -9.36 1.04 -10.24
CA GLN A 23 -8.41 0.18 -10.96
C GLN A 23 -7.46 -0.58 -10.04
N LEU A 24 -7.00 0.05 -8.95
CA LEU A 24 -6.20 -0.68 -7.97
C LEU A 24 -7.03 -1.75 -7.27
N ALA A 25 -8.24 -1.41 -6.81
CA ALA A 25 -9.18 -2.34 -6.20
C ALA A 25 -9.43 -3.57 -7.08
N ASP A 26 -9.69 -3.38 -8.37
CA ASP A 26 -9.91 -4.46 -9.33
C ASP A 26 -8.67 -5.36 -9.49
N LYS A 27 -7.46 -4.79 -9.40
CA LYS A 27 -6.20 -5.55 -9.51
C LYS A 27 -5.90 -6.42 -8.31
N ILE A 28 -6.31 -6.00 -7.11
CA ILE A 28 -6.00 -6.68 -5.84
C ILE A 28 -7.23 -7.36 -5.22
N GLY A 29 -8.35 -7.46 -5.96
CA GLY A 29 -9.55 -8.14 -5.48
C GLY A 29 -10.23 -7.46 -4.29
N MET A 30 -10.14 -6.14 -4.16
CA MET A 30 -10.73 -5.36 -3.08
C MET A 30 -11.81 -4.40 -3.58
N SER A 31 -12.56 -3.79 -2.67
CA SER A 31 -13.47 -2.69 -3.04
C SER A 31 -12.73 -1.36 -3.10
N ARG A 32 -13.19 -0.45 -3.98
CA ARG A 32 -12.68 0.93 -4.03
C ARG A 32 -12.73 1.64 -2.68
N VAL A 33 -13.79 1.39 -1.89
CA VAL A 33 -13.94 1.99 -0.55
C VAL A 33 -12.82 1.50 0.38
N GLN A 34 -12.51 0.21 0.37
CA GLN A 34 -11.41 -0.34 1.17
C GLN A 34 -10.07 0.29 0.77
N VAL A 35 -9.79 0.44 -0.53
CA VAL A 35 -8.60 1.16 -1.01
C VAL A 35 -8.56 2.59 -0.49
N ALA A 36 -9.67 3.33 -0.62
CA ALA A 36 -9.75 4.71 -0.15
C ALA A 36 -9.60 4.86 1.36
N ASP A 37 -10.11 3.91 2.16
CA ASP A 37 -9.95 3.89 3.61
C ASP A 37 -8.51 3.56 4.02
N MET A 38 -7.85 2.63 3.31
CA MET A 38 -6.44 2.31 3.53
C MET A 38 -5.54 3.51 3.22
N GLU A 39 -5.76 4.20 2.10
CA GLU A 39 -5.01 5.40 1.74
C GLU A 39 -5.14 6.54 2.75
N ARG A 40 -6.29 6.64 3.42
CA ARG A 40 -6.56 7.67 4.44
C ARG A 40 -6.13 7.25 5.84
N GLY A 41 -5.72 5.99 6.02
CA GLY A 41 -5.42 5.39 7.32
C GLY A 41 -6.65 5.13 8.18
N HIS A 42 -7.85 5.16 7.60
CA HIS A 42 -9.10 4.81 8.30
C HIS A 42 -9.24 3.30 8.47
N LYS A 43 -8.64 2.53 7.55
CA LYS A 43 -8.52 1.08 7.63
C LYS A 43 -7.04 0.70 7.60
N SER A 44 -6.62 -0.13 8.54
CA SER A 44 -5.26 -0.71 8.53
C SER A 44 -5.09 -1.66 7.36
N ILE A 45 -3.89 -1.68 6.75
CA ILE A 45 -3.50 -2.68 5.76
C ILE A 45 -3.13 -3.95 6.55
N THR A 46 -3.77 -5.09 6.23
CA THR A 46 -3.42 -6.36 6.87
C THR A 46 -2.06 -6.84 6.37
N THR A 47 -1.45 -7.80 7.06
CA THR A 47 -0.16 -8.37 6.64
C THR A 47 -0.26 -8.93 5.22
N GLU A 48 -1.29 -9.72 4.93
CA GLU A 48 -1.53 -10.36 3.63
C GLU A 48 -1.70 -9.31 2.53
N THR A 49 -2.53 -8.28 2.79
CA THR A 49 -2.74 -7.18 1.84
C THR A 49 -1.43 -6.39 1.63
N ALA A 50 -0.60 -6.25 2.67
CA ALA A 50 0.68 -5.56 2.57
C ALA A 50 1.66 -6.32 1.67
N TRP A 51 1.70 -7.66 1.74
CA TRP A 51 2.48 -8.50 0.83
C TRP A 51 2.01 -8.33 -0.61
N GLU A 52 0.71 -8.49 -0.88
CA GLU A 52 0.16 -8.35 -2.23
C GLU A 52 0.43 -6.96 -2.84
N LEU A 53 0.25 -5.90 -2.05
CA LEU A 53 0.54 -4.54 -2.48
C LEU A 53 2.04 -4.31 -2.69
N ALA A 54 2.89 -4.84 -1.81
CA ALA A 54 4.34 -4.73 -1.92
C ALA A 54 4.85 -5.40 -3.21
N ASP A 55 4.37 -6.61 -3.50
CA ASP A 55 4.69 -7.35 -4.72
C ASP A 55 4.16 -6.64 -5.97
N TYR A 56 2.89 -6.21 -5.96
CA TYR A 56 2.29 -5.45 -7.07
C TYR A 56 3.04 -4.14 -7.36
N PHE A 57 3.43 -3.43 -6.29
CA PHE A 57 4.13 -2.17 -6.42
C PHE A 57 5.66 -2.32 -6.58
N MET A 58 6.20 -3.53 -6.43
CA MET A 58 7.64 -3.85 -6.42
C MET A 58 8.41 -2.98 -5.43
N VAL A 59 7.96 -2.95 -4.18
CA VAL A 59 8.57 -2.19 -3.08
C VAL A 59 8.61 -3.06 -1.82
N SER A 60 9.43 -2.70 -0.84
CA SER A 60 9.35 -3.33 0.48
C SER A 60 8.05 -2.99 1.22
N ILE A 61 7.61 -3.90 2.10
CA ILE A 61 6.48 -3.65 3.01
C ILE A 61 6.74 -2.43 3.90
N ASP A 62 7.97 -2.25 4.36
CA ASP A 62 8.32 -1.08 5.17
C ASP A 62 8.16 0.21 4.39
N TYR A 63 8.53 0.25 3.11
CA TYR A 63 8.25 1.39 2.25
C TYR A 63 6.75 1.58 2.06
N LEU A 64 6.00 0.52 1.73
CA LEU A 64 4.55 0.59 1.55
C LEU A 64 3.85 1.18 2.79
N LEU A 65 4.23 0.72 3.98
CA LEU A 65 3.65 1.14 5.26
C LEU A 65 4.22 2.46 5.80
N GLY A 66 5.12 3.12 5.07
CA GLY A 66 5.70 4.41 5.43
C GLY A 66 6.74 4.36 6.55
N ARG A 67 7.35 3.18 6.79
CA ARG A 67 8.41 2.95 7.78
C ARG A 67 9.83 3.10 7.22
N ALA A 68 9.99 3.13 5.90
CA ALA A 68 11.26 3.34 5.22
C ALA A 68 11.20 4.54 4.25
N GLU A 69 12.32 5.25 4.11
CA GLU A 69 12.45 6.37 3.18
C GLU A 69 12.73 5.92 1.74
N TYR A 70 13.34 4.75 1.57
CA TYR A 70 13.79 4.21 0.28
C TYR A 70 12.97 2.99 -0.15
N LYS A 71 12.79 2.83 -1.47
CA LYS A 71 12.02 1.73 -2.08
C LYS A 71 12.73 0.38 -2.07
N GLU A 72 13.93 0.26 -1.49
CA GLU A 72 14.81 -0.89 -1.70
C GLU A 72 14.13 -2.23 -1.40
N ILE A 73 14.27 -3.13 -2.37
CA ILE A 73 13.84 -4.52 -2.34
C ILE A 73 15.06 -5.37 -2.02
N SER A 74 15.22 -5.80 -0.77
CA SER A 74 16.17 -6.86 -0.43
C SER A 74 15.52 -8.22 -0.71
N TYR A 75 15.36 -8.57 -1.99
CA TYR A 75 15.26 -10.00 -2.32
C TYR A 75 16.62 -10.59 -1.98
N GLY A 76 16.69 -11.37 -0.91
CA GLY A 76 17.89 -12.09 -0.54
C GLY A 76 18.47 -12.77 -1.77
N LYS A 77 19.75 -12.50 -2.05
CA LYS A 77 20.55 -13.33 -2.94
C LYS A 77 20.36 -14.78 -2.51
N ASN A 78 19.69 -15.57 -3.36
CA ASN A 78 19.97 -17.00 -3.46
C ASN A 78 21.01 -17.17 -4.56
#